data_AF-A0A2D9H7F4-F1
#
_entry.id   AF-A0A2D9H7F4-F1
#
_cell.length_a   1.000
_cell.length_b   1.000
_cell.length_c   1.000
_cell.angle_alpha   90.00
_cell.angle_beta   90.00
_cell.angle_gamma   90.00
#
_symmetry.space_group_name_H-M   'P 1'
#
loop_
_entity.id
_entity.type
_entity.pdbx_description
1 polymer ?
#
loop_
_entity_poly.entity_id
_entity_poly.type
_entity_poly.pdbx_seq_one_letter_code
_entity_poly.pdbx_strand_id
1 'polypeptide(L)'
;MPTFENPAADADDVQTALRALAHATRSIDDPREIYSVLGSLTSALASMSQSLHQIATFHDDGPQKSEWVPEASAKARSASYRVSWDLHRAGEMLRQVGETVANAHEAESMLAYHREFPEHSRSTTPAADHRIGL
;
A
#
# COMPACT_ATOMS: atom_id res chain seq x y z
N MET A 1 13.20 -6.40 -5.52
CA MET A 1 13.72 -5.82 -4.26
C MET A 1 13.95 -4.36 -4.60
N PRO A 2 13.44 -3.40 -3.81
CA PRO A 2 13.53 -1.99 -4.19
C PRO A 2 14.99 -1.58 -4.33
N THR A 3 15.27 -0.96 -5.46
CA THR A 3 16.60 -0.47 -5.81
C THR A 3 16.84 0.93 -5.26
N PHE A 4 15.77 1.69 -5.02
CA PHE A 4 15.77 3.09 -4.54
C PHE A 4 16.48 4.09 -5.46
N GLU A 5 17.11 3.61 -6.54
CA GLU A 5 17.92 4.38 -7.48
C GLU A 5 17.34 4.30 -8.92
N ASN A 6 16.44 3.35 -9.19
CA ASN A 6 15.80 3.18 -10.49
C ASN A 6 14.27 3.26 -10.36
N PRO A 7 13.66 4.44 -10.56
CA PRO A 7 12.23 4.63 -10.37
C PRO A 7 11.36 3.79 -11.32
N ALA A 8 11.87 3.40 -12.50
CA ALA A 8 11.13 2.53 -13.42
C ALA A 8 11.07 1.09 -12.91
N ALA A 9 12.20 0.54 -12.46
CA ALA A 9 12.24 -0.80 -11.87
C ALA A 9 11.43 -0.88 -10.57
N ASP A 10 11.51 0.16 -9.72
CA ASP A 10 10.75 0.22 -8.47
C ASP A 10 9.24 0.33 -8.73
N ALA A 11 8.80 0.99 -9.82
CA ALA A 11 7.40 1.03 -10.23
C ALA A 11 6.87 -0.36 -10.67
N ASP A 12 7.68 -1.15 -11.38
CA ASP A 12 7.34 -2.53 -11.75
C ASP A 12 7.22 -3.44 -10.51
N ASP A 13 8.11 -3.24 -9.52
CA ASP A 13 8.05 -3.93 -8.22
C ASP A 13 6.75 -3.55 -7.46
N VAL A 14 6.35 -2.27 -7.46
CA VAL A 14 5.06 -1.81 -6.89
C VAL A 14 3.87 -2.49 -7.58
N GLN A 15 3.86 -2.51 -8.91
CA GLN A 15 2.79 -3.18 -9.67
C GLN A 15 2.66 -4.66 -9.28
N THR A 16 3.80 -5.35 -9.19
CA THR A 16 3.86 -6.77 -8.84
C THR A 16 3.37 -7.00 -7.40
N ALA A 17 3.84 -6.20 -6.45
CA ALA A 17 3.44 -6.28 -5.04
C ALA A 17 1.94 -6.04 -4.85
N LEU A 18 1.36 -5.03 -5.53
CA LEU A 18 -0.07 -4.74 -5.44
C LEU A 18 -0.92 -5.87 -6.06
N ARG A 19 -0.46 -6.48 -7.15
CA ARG A 19 -1.14 -7.66 -7.73
C ARG A 19 -1.09 -8.86 -6.78
N ALA A 20 0.05 -9.11 -6.15
CA ALA A 20 0.21 -10.18 -5.17
C ALA A 20 -0.70 -9.93 -3.96
N LEU A 21 -0.72 -8.70 -3.43
CA LEU A 21 -1.60 -8.31 -2.33
C LEU A 21 -3.07 -8.50 -2.69
N ALA A 22 -3.51 -8.02 -3.86
CA ALA A 22 -4.89 -8.19 -4.32
C ALA A 22 -5.28 -9.66 -4.53
N HIS A 23 -4.33 -10.54 -4.81
CA HIS A 23 -4.57 -11.98 -4.87
C HIS A 23 -4.71 -12.58 -3.47
N ALA A 24 -3.79 -12.26 -2.55
CA ALA A 24 -3.78 -12.75 -1.18
C ALA A 24 -5.02 -12.29 -0.39
N THR A 25 -5.46 -11.04 -0.55
CA THR A 25 -6.63 -10.51 0.19
C THR A 25 -7.97 -11.04 -0.29
N ARG A 26 -8.01 -11.92 -1.32
CA ARG A 26 -9.23 -12.66 -1.68
C ARG A 26 -9.69 -13.62 -0.58
N SER A 27 -8.77 -14.08 0.25
CA SER A 27 -9.06 -14.95 1.38
C SER A 27 -8.05 -14.67 2.48
N ILE A 28 -8.52 -14.14 3.61
CA ILE A 28 -7.71 -13.89 4.79
C ILE A 28 -8.08 -14.96 5.81
N ASP A 29 -7.18 -15.91 6.03
CA ASP A 29 -7.41 -17.07 6.91
C ASP A 29 -7.29 -16.71 8.38
N ASP A 30 -6.40 -15.77 8.72
CA ASP A 30 -6.21 -15.24 10.06
C ASP A 30 -6.60 -13.75 10.13
N PRO A 31 -7.77 -13.40 10.69
CA PRO A 31 -8.21 -12.02 10.82
C PRO A 31 -7.23 -11.12 11.57
N ARG A 32 -6.32 -11.68 12.37
CA ARG A 32 -5.29 -10.91 13.10
C ARG A 32 -4.27 -10.27 12.16
N GLU A 33 -4.14 -10.76 10.93
CA GLU A 33 -3.26 -10.19 9.90
C GLU A 33 -3.82 -8.89 9.31
N ILE A 34 -5.14 -8.63 9.42
CA ILE A 34 -5.77 -7.45 8.84
C ILE A 34 -5.15 -6.17 9.41
N TYR A 35 -4.85 -6.15 10.71
CA TYR A 35 -4.21 -5.00 11.36
C TYR A 35 -2.87 -4.65 10.69
N SER A 36 -1.95 -5.62 10.56
CA SER A 36 -0.63 -5.38 9.97
C SER A 36 -0.72 -5.03 8.47
N VAL A 37 -1.67 -5.63 7.75
CA VAL A 37 -1.96 -5.30 6.33
C VAL A 37 -2.41 -3.85 6.19
N LEU A 38 -3.35 -3.39 7.03
CA LEU A 38 -3.83 -2.00 6.98
C LEU A 38 -2.73 -1.00 7.34
N GLY A 39 -1.91 -1.29 8.36
CA GLY A 39 -0.75 -0.44 8.69
C GLY A 39 0.24 -0.32 7.53
N SER A 40 0.55 -1.43 6.86
CA SER A 40 1.43 -1.44 5.68
C SER A 40 0.83 -0.65 4.51
N LEU A 41 -0.48 -0.77 4.28
CA LEU A 41 -1.20 -0.02 3.25
C LEU A 41 -1.22 1.48 3.52
N THR A 42 -1.39 1.92 4.78
CA THR A 42 -1.29 3.34 5.14
C THR A 42 0.09 3.91 4.79
N SER A 43 1.18 3.20 5.14
CA SER A 43 2.53 3.62 4.77
C SER A 43 2.73 3.63 3.25
N ALA A 44 2.26 2.60 2.54
CA ALA A 44 2.36 2.53 1.08
C ALA A 44 1.62 3.68 0.39
N LEU A 45 0.42 4.05 0.86
CA LEU A 45 -0.35 5.17 0.32
C LEU A 45 0.37 6.51 0.54
N ALA A 46 1.01 6.70 1.68
CA ALA A 46 1.82 7.89 1.96
C ALA A 46 3.03 7.98 1.01
N SER A 47 3.76 6.88 0.82
CA SER A 47 4.88 6.82 -0.13
C SER A 47 4.44 7.02 -1.59
N MET A 48 3.28 6.47 -1.97
CA MET A 48 2.73 6.66 -3.31
C MET A 48 2.30 8.11 -3.54
N SER A 49 1.64 8.75 -2.55
CA SER A 49 1.33 10.18 -2.57
C SER A 49 2.58 11.03 -2.77
N GLN A 50 3.64 10.75 -2.00
CA GLN A 50 4.94 11.41 -2.14
C GLN A 50 5.54 11.22 -3.54
N SER A 51 5.51 10.00 -4.07
CA SER A 51 6.06 9.68 -5.40
C SER A 51 5.31 10.44 -6.51
N LEU A 52 3.99 10.56 -6.43
CA LEU A 52 3.20 11.34 -7.38
C LEU A 52 3.57 12.82 -7.33
N HIS A 53 3.78 13.39 -6.13
CA HIS A 53 4.25 14.77 -5.99
C HIS A 53 5.66 14.95 -6.57
N GLN A 54 6.58 14.01 -6.36
CA GLN A 54 7.92 14.08 -6.93
C GLN A 54 7.91 14.05 -8.47
N ILE A 55 7.09 13.18 -9.06
CA ILE A 55 6.91 13.13 -10.52
C ILE A 55 6.26 14.43 -11.01
N ALA A 56 5.29 14.98 -10.28
CA ALA A 56 4.66 16.25 -10.61
C ALA A 56 5.66 17.42 -10.60
N THR A 57 6.57 17.47 -9.63
CA THR A 57 7.60 18.51 -9.52
C THR A 57 8.56 18.53 -10.70
N PHE A 58 8.82 17.38 -11.36
CA PHE A 58 9.55 17.36 -12.62
C PHE A 58 8.87 18.22 -13.72
N HIS A 59 7.55 18.33 -13.66
CA HIS A 59 6.74 19.08 -14.62
C HIS A 59 6.40 20.53 -14.20
N ASP A 60 6.64 20.90 -12.94
CA ASP A 60 6.39 22.26 -12.41
C ASP A 60 7.27 23.33 -13.06
N ASP A 61 8.55 23.01 -13.26
CA ASP A 61 9.53 23.90 -13.89
C ASP A 61 9.36 24.01 -15.42
N GLY A 62 8.47 23.19 -16.00
CA GLY A 62 8.28 23.06 -17.44
C GLY A 62 9.54 22.58 -18.18
N PRO A 63 9.46 22.42 -19.52
CA PRO A 63 10.58 21.99 -20.36
C PRO A 63 11.77 22.98 -20.43
N GLN A 64 11.79 24.06 -19.64
CA GLN A 64 12.87 25.05 -19.68
C GLN A 64 14.18 24.59 -19.04
N LYS A 65 14.17 23.54 -18.21
CA LYS A 65 15.38 23.10 -17.49
C LYS A 65 16.18 21.98 -18.15
N SER A 66 15.72 21.40 -19.26
CA SER A 66 16.57 20.48 -20.02
C SER A 66 17.30 21.25 -21.11
N GLU A 67 18.63 21.28 -21.04
CA GLU A 67 19.54 21.84 -22.04
C GLU A 67 19.32 21.25 -23.47
N TRP A 68 18.52 20.18 -23.56
CA TRP A 68 18.25 19.37 -24.74
C TRP A 68 16.88 19.60 -25.41
N VAL A 69 16.03 20.50 -24.90
CA VAL A 69 14.71 20.75 -25.48
C VAL A 69 14.67 22.15 -26.13
N PRO A 70 14.52 22.26 -27.47
CA PRO A 70 14.27 23.55 -28.12
C PRO A 70 13.01 24.20 -27.54
N GLU A 71 12.90 25.53 -27.63
CA GLU A 71 11.81 26.32 -27.02
C GLU A 71 10.47 25.60 -27.12
N ALA A 72 9.98 25.12 -25.99
CA ALA A 72 8.80 24.27 -25.99
C ALA A 72 7.58 25.06 -26.43
N SER A 73 6.85 24.51 -27.39
CA SER A 73 5.59 25.09 -27.88
C SER A 73 4.61 25.35 -26.72
N ALA A 74 3.70 26.32 -26.90
CA ALA A 74 2.63 26.58 -25.93
C ALA A 74 1.81 25.31 -25.58
N LYS A 75 1.64 24.41 -26.56
CA LYS A 75 0.99 23.11 -26.38
C LYS A 75 1.79 22.16 -25.48
N ALA A 76 3.12 22.13 -25.60
CA ALA A 76 3.96 21.31 -24.75
C ALA A 76 3.97 21.82 -23.30
N ARG A 77 4.00 23.15 -23.12
CA ARG A 77 3.87 23.78 -21.79
C ARG A 77 2.53 23.49 -21.13
N SER A 78 1.43 23.61 -21.87
CA SER A 78 0.10 23.29 -21.32
C SER A 78 -0.05 21.80 -20.98
N ALA A 79 0.54 20.90 -21.76
CA ALA A 79 0.58 19.47 -21.45
C ALA A 79 1.39 19.18 -20.16
N SER A 80 2.58 19.77 -20.01
CA SER A 80 3.40 19.61 -18.80
C SER A 80 2.66 20.10 -17.55
N TYR A 81 2.07 21.29 -17.62
CA TYR A 81 1.27 21.84 -16.52
C TYR A 81 0.11 20.92 -16.14
N ARG A 82 -0.59 20.37 -17.15
CA ARG A 82 -1.69 19.43 -16.90
C ARG A 82 -1.22 18.18 -16.17
N VAL A 83 -0.08 17.61 -16.58
CA VAL A 83 0.51 16.44 -15.91
C VAL A 83 0.85 16.75 -14.46
N SER A 84 1.57 17.86 -14.20
CA SER A 84 1.88 18.30 -12.82
C SER A 84 0.59 18.43 -11.98
N TRP A 85 -0.38 19.18 -12.49
CA TRP A 85 -1.65 19.42 -11.78
C TRP A 85 -2.39 18.13 -11.44
N ASP A 86 -2.57 17.25 -12.43
CA ASP A 86 -3.30 15.99 -12.25
C ASP A 86 -2.58 15.06 -11.25
N LEU A 87 -1.24 15.03 -11.27
CA LEU A 87 -0.44 14.22 -10.34
C LEU A 87 -0.43 14.79 -8.91
N HIS A 88 -0.30 16.11 -8.73
CA HIS A 88 -0.44 16.72 -7.40
C HIS A 88 -1.84 16.44 -6.83
N ARG A 89 -2.88 16.61 -7.64
CA ARG A 89 -4.25 16.30 -7.23
C ARG A 89 -4.41 14.83 -6.84
N ALA A 90 -3.85 13.91 -7.61
CA ALA A 90 -3.89 12.49 -7.29
C ALA A 90 -3.13 12.17 -5.99
N GLY A 91 -1.98 12.81 -5.75
CA GLY A 91 -1.23 12.71 -4.49
C GLY A 91 -2.06 13.11 -3.28
N GLU A 92 -2.80 14.22 -3.37
CA GLU A 92 -3.71 14.67 -2.30
C GLU A 92 -4.90 13.73 -2.11
N MET A 93 -5.44 13.16 -3.18
CA MET A 93 -6.49 12.15 -3.09
C MET A 93 -5.99 10.89 -2.39
N LEU A 94 -4.78 10.42 -2.69
CA LEU A 94 -4.18 9.28 -2.01
C LEU A 94 -3.92 9.55 -0.53
N ARG A 95 -3.54 10.77 -0.16
CA ARG A 95 -3.41 11.17 1.24
C ARG A 95 -4.74 11.02 1.99
N GLN A 96 -5.84 11.50 1.42
CA GLN A 96 -7.19 11.37 2.00
C GLN A 96 -7.64 9.90 2.10
N VAL A 97 -7.33 9.09 1.09
CA VAL A 97 -7.56 7.63 1.15
C VAL A 97 -6.72 7.01 2.28
N GLY A 98 -5.47 7.42 2.44
CA GLY A 98 -4.59 6.99 3.52
C GLY A 98 -5.15 7.28 4.91
N GLU A 99 -5.74 8.45 5.12
CA GLU A 99 -6.45 8.80 6.37
C GLU A 99 -7.64 7.88 6.61
N THR A 100 -8.42 7.57 5.57
CA THR A 100 -9.56 6.65 5.68
C THR A 100 -9.11 5.23 6.04
N VAL A 101 -8.02 4.74 5.44
CA VAL A 101 -7.43 3.44 5.77
C VAL A 101 -6.85 3.43 7.19
N ALA A 102 -6.21 4.51 7.63
CA ALA A 102 -5.69 4.65 8.99
C ALA A 102 -6.82 4.61 10.03
N ASN A 103 -7.97 5.22 9.74
CA ASN A 103 -9.14 5.13 10.61
C ASN A 103 -9.68 3.69 10.71
N ALA A 104 -9.67 2.94 9.61
CA ALA A 104 -10.03 1.52 9.63
C ALA A 104 -9.00 0.68 10.43
N HIS A 105 -7.71 1.01 10.29
CA HIS A 105 -6.63 0.37 11.05
C HIS A 105 -6.78 0.57 12.57
N GLU A 106 -7.09 1.80 12.99
CA GLU A 106 -7.45 2.14 14.38
C GLU A 106 -8.66 1.34 14.88
N ALA A 107 -9.72 1.22 14.08
CA ALA A 107 -10.90 0.43 14.42
C ALA A 107 -10.58 -1.08 14.53
N GLU A 108 -9.76 -1.62 13.63
CA GLU A 108 -9.28 -3.01 13.69
C GLU A 108 -8.41 -3.27 14.93
N SER A 109 -7.66 -2.27 15.41
CA SER A 109 -6.91 -2.40 16.67
C SER A 109 -7.81 -2.77 17.85
N MET A 110 -9.02 -2.19 17.89
CA MET A 110 -10.00 -2.50 18.94
C MET A 110 -10.47 -3.95 18.83
N LEU A 111 -10.65 -4.47 17.61
CA LEU A 111 -11.01 -5.88 17.41
C LEU A 111 -9.84 -6.83 17.71
N ALA A 112 -8.62 -6.49 17.33
CA ALA A 112 -7.45 -7.31 17.55
C ALA A 112 -7.06 -7.41 19.04
N TYR A 113 -7.19 -6.31 19.78
CA TYR A 113 -6.74 -6.21 21.17
C TYR A 113 -7.86 -6.34 22.22
N HIS A 114 -9.14 -6.12 21.87
CA HIS A 114 -10.26 -6.29 22.82
C HIS A 114 -11.14 -7.53 22.54
N ARG A 115 -10.86 -8.34 21.52
CA ARG A 115 -11.57 -9.60 21.32
C ARG A 115 -10.95 -10.67 22.22
N GLU A 116 -11.69 -11.08 23.24
CA GLU A 116 -11.64 -12.45 23.78
C GLU A 116 -11.98 -13.40 22.61
N PHE A 117 -10.99 -13.77 21.80
CA PHE A 117 -11.16 -14.92 20.92
C PHE A 117 -11.34 -16.12 21.85
N PRO A 118 -12.45 -16.88 21.75
CA PRO A 118 -12.53 -18.15 22.45
C PRO A 118 -11.32 -18.97 22.00
N GLU A 119 -10.46 -19.34 22.95
CA GLU A 119 -9.42 -20.34 22.74
C GLU A 119 -10.08 -21.50 21.99
N HIS A 120 -9.66 -21.73 20.75
CA HIS A 120 -10.07 -22.93 20.05
C HIS A 120 -9.49 -24.09 20.86
N SER A 121 -10.32 -24.64 21.74
CA SER A 121 -10.00 -25.82 22.53
C SER A 121 -9.62 -26.91 21.54
N ARG A 122 -8.31 -27.11 21.33
CA ARG A 122 -7.81 -28.30 20.67
C ARG A 122 -8.38 -29.46 21.47
N SER A 123 -9.29 -30.19 20.84
CA SER A 123 -9.92 -31.35 21.44
C SER A 123 -8.82 -32.33 21.80
N THR A 124 -8.42 -32.37 23.07
CA THR A 124 -7.58 -33.43 23.61
C THR A 124 -8.44 -34.68 23.62
N THR A 125 -8.33 -35.47 22.55
CA THR A 125 -8.82 -36.84 22.53
C THR A 125 -8.20 -37.57 23.74
N PRO A 126 -9.00 -38.11 24.68
CA PRO A 126 -8.45 -38.95 25.72
C PRO A 126 -7.94 -40.22 25.06
N ALA A 127 -6.65 -40.53 25.22
CA ALA A 127 -6.08 -41.80 24.82
C ALA A 127 -6.77 -42.92 25.62
N ALA A 128 -7.61 -43.70 24.94
CA ALA A 128 -8.18 -44.92 25.47
C ALA A 128 -7.08 -45.98 25.59
N ASP A 129 -6.80 -46.33 26.84
CA ASP A 129 -6.77 -47.69 27.38
C ASP A 129 -5.80 -48.74 26.79
N HIS A 130 -4.81 -49.12 27.60
CA HIS A 130 -4.34 -50.50 27.69
C HIS A 130 -3.66 -50.76 29.05
N ARG A 131 -4.42 -51.23 30.05
CA ARG A 131 -3.83 -51.97 31.18
C ARG A 131 -4.29 -53.43 31.14
N ILE A 132 -3.29 -54.25 30.86
CA ILE A 132 -3.27 -55.71 30.84
C ILE A 132 -3.67 -56.26 32.21
N GLY A 133 -4.49 -57.31 32.18
CA GLY A 133 -5.04 -57.99 33.35
C GLY A 133 -4.01 -58.76 34.19
N LEU A 134 -4.47 -59.09 35.40
CA LEU A 134 -4.01 -60.18 36.26
C LEU A 134 -5.23 -60.78 36.95
#